data_AF-A0A653QM73-F1
#
_entry.id   AF-A0A653QM73-F1
#
_cell.length_a   1.000
_cell.length_b   1.000
_cell.length_c   1.000
_cell.angle_alpha   90.00
_cell.angle_beta   90.00
_cell.angle_gamma   90.00
#
_symmetry.space_group_name_H-M   'P 1'
#
loop_
_entity.id
_entity.type
_entity.pdbx_description
1 polymer ?
#
loop_
_entity_poly.entity_id
_entity_poly.type
_entity_poly.pdbx_seq_one_letter_code
_entity_poly.pdbx_strand_id
1 'polypeptide(L)' 'MRDEALRQAPGRPIILLRPAPVTVRSMPANALAYTVTDVLIEWDADMDYHLRWEASWLVHRVQAAHKDRHLQEAV' A
#
# COMPACT_ATOMS: atom_id res chain seq x y z
N MET A 1 6.40 4.04 20.47
CA MET A 1 5.31 4.26 19.50
C MET A 1 5.09 3.03 18.61
N ARG A 2 6.13 2.47 17.98
CA ARG A 2 5.99 1.26 17.14
C ARG A 2 5.42 0.05 17.87
N ASP A 3 5.93 -0.30 19.06
CA ASP A 3 5.40 -1.44 19.83
C ASP A 3 3.94 -1.28 20.22
N GLU A 4 3.50 -0.04 20.47
CA GLU A 4 2.10 0.26 20.77
C GLU A 4 1.23 0.08 19.54
N ALA A 5 1.65 0.56 18.37
CA ALA A 5 0.93 0.33 17.13
C ALA A 5 0.83 -1.17 16.78
N LEU A 6 1.87 -1.96 17.06
CA LEU A 6 1.84 -3.42 16.89
C LEU A 6 0.85 -4.11 17.86
N ARG A 7 0.65 -3.55 19.06
CA ARG A 7 -0.40 -4.04 19.98
C ARG A 7 -1.79 -3.74 19.47
N GLN A 8 -1.98 -2.60 18.83
CA GLN A 8 -3.24 -2.13 18.26
C GLN A 8 -3.57 -2.71 16.87
N ALA A 9 -2.85 -3.75 16.43
CA ALA A 9 -3.10 -4.33 15.12
C ALA A 9 -4.54 -4.85 14.99
N PRO A 10 -5.21 -4.60 13.86
CA PRO A 10 -6.59 -4.98 13.63
C PRO A 10 -6.79 -6.51 13.47
N GLY A 11 -5.71 -7.28 13.37
CA GLY A 11 -5.74 -8.72 13.23
C GLY A 11 -4.43 -9.42 13.61
N ARG A 12 -4.46 -10.75 13.60
CA ARG A 12 -3.31 -11.64 13.80
C ARG A 12 -3.29 -12.72 12.70
N PRO A 13 -2.12 -13.27 12.34
CA PRO A 13 -0.78 -12.91 12.81
C PRO A 13 -0.31 -11.54 12.28
N ILE A 14 0.69 -10.96 12.95
CA ILE A 14 1.43 -9.81 12.42
C ILE A 14 2.73 -10.33 11.84
N ILE A 15 3.03 -9.94 10.60
CA ILE A 15 4.29 -10.25 9.93
C ILE A 15 5.10 -8.95 9.84
N LEU A 16 6.29 -8.95 10.43
CA LEU A 16 7.21 -7.82 10.38
C LEU A 16 7.96 -7.80 9.07
N LEU A 17 8.14 -6.61 8.52
CA LEU A 17 8.88 -6.36 7.29
C LEU A 17 10.20 -5.65 7.63
N ARG A 18 11.18 -5.81 6.74
CA ARG A 18 12.18 -4.75 6.58
C ARG A 18 11.45 -3.54 5.98
N PRO A 19 11.69 -2.30 6.44
CA PRO A 19 11.02 -1.12 5.90
C PRO A 19 11.04 -1.14 4.36
N ALA A 20 9.85 -1.16 3.76
CA ALA A 20 9.67 -1.26 2.32
C ALA A 20 8.93 -0.02 1.81
N PRO A 21 9.45 0.68 0.79
CA PRO A 21 8.79 1.86 0.25
C PRO A 21 7.46 1.48 -0.39
N VAL A 22 6.40 2.21 -0.03
CA VAL A 22 5.05 2.03 -0.54
C VAL A 22 4.39 3.38 -0.84
N THR A 23 3.30 3.35 -1.58
CA THR A 23 2.44 4.52 -1.78
C THR A 23 1.04 4.17 -1.30
N VAL A 24 0.52 4.92 -0.32
CA VAL A 24 -0.81 4.72 0.24
C VAL A 24 -1.60 6.01 0.08
N ARG A 25 -2.76 5.96 -0.59
CA ARG A 25 -3.59 7.15 -0.89
C ARG A 25 -2.79 8.28 -1.57
N SER A 26 -1.90 7.93 -2.49
CA SER A 26 -0.98 8.85 -3.19
C SER A 26 0.07 9.52 -2.29
N MET A 27 0.25 9.05 -1.05
CA MET A 27 1.29 9.52 -0.13
C MET A 27 2.44 8.50 -0.07
N PRO A 28 3.70 8.93 -0.22
CA PRO A 28 4.86 8.06 -0.03
C PRO A 28 5.01 7.70 1.46
N ALA A 29 5.25 6.42 1.75
CA ALA A 29 5.40 5.90 3.10
C ALA A 29 6.32 4.67 3.12
N ASN A 30 6.67 4.18 4.31
CA ASN A 30 7.35 2.90 4.50
C ASN A 30 6.43 1.90 5.18
N ALA A 31 6.25 0.73 4.58
CA ALA A 31 5.56 -0.41 5.19
C ALA A 31 6.49 -1.15 6.14
N LEU A 32 5.99 -1.45 7.34
CA LEU A 32 6.77 -2.03 8.44
C LEU A 32 6.27 -3.39 8.90
N ALA A 33 4.97 -3.63 8.76
CA ALA A 33 4.34 -4.88 9.12
C ALA A 33 3.03 -5.04 8.35
N TYR A 34 2.52 -6.25 8.25
CA TYR A 34 1.19 -6.50 7.73
C TYR A 34 0.45 -7.58 8.53
N THR A 35 -0.88 -7.47 8.54
CA THR A 35 -1.81 -8.54 8.86
C THR A 35 -2.43 -9.03 7.54
N VAL A 36 -3.32 -10.02 7.61
CA VAL A 36 -4.08 -10.47 6.44
C VAL A 36 -4.84 -9.32 5.75
N THR A 37 -5.27 -8.31 6.52
CA THR A 37 -6.18 -7.25 6.05
C THR A 37 -5.55 -5.86 5.99
N ASP A 38 -4.44 -5.62 6.69
CA ASP A 38 -3.91 -4.27 6.90
C ASP A 38 -2.38 -4.21 6.83
N VAL A 39 -1.85 -3.06 6.46
CA VAL A 39 -0.41 -2.76 6.46
C VAL A 39 -0.15 -1.61 7.43
N LEU A 40 0.84 -1.78 8.31
CA LEU A 40 1.34 -0.72 9.16
C LEU A 40 2.34 0.11 8.37
N ILE A 41 2.02 1.40 8.19
CA ILE A 41 2.87 2.34 7.48
C ILE A 41 3.39 3.45 8.41
N GLU A 42 4.63 3.87 8.18
CA GLU A 42 5.21 5.09 8.75
C GLU A 42 5.52 6.12 7.65
N TRP A 43 5.35 7.39 7.97
CA TRP A 43 5.76 8.50 7.12
C TRP A 43 6.00 9.74 7.98
N ASP A 44 6.80 10.67 7.45
CA ASP A 44 7.01 11.98 8.05
C ASP A 44 6.19 13.01 7.26
N ALA A 45 5.43 13.86 7.94
CA ALA A 45 4.70 14.98 7.35
C ALA A 45 4.76 16.19 8.30
N ASP A 46 5.00 17.38 7.77
CA ASP A 46 5.00 18.65 8.54
C ASP A 46 5.85 18.63 9.82
N MET A 47 6.99 17.92 9.79
CA MET A 47 7.91 17.65 10.91
C MET A 47 7.40 16.69 11.98
N ASP A 48 6.24 16.08 11.77
CA ASP A 48 5.68 15.06 12.65
C ASP A 48 5.88 13.65 12.09
N TYR A 49 6.20 12.73 13.00
CA TYR A 49 6.29 11.30 12.69
C TYR A 49 4.91 10.66 12.84
N HIS A 50 4.44 10.03 11.77
CA HIS A 50 3.15 9.36 11.75
C HIS A 50 3.30 7.85 11.58
N LEU A 51 2.38 7.12 12.21
CA LEU A 51 2.33 5.66 12.17
C LEU A 51 0.87 5.21 12.21
N ARG A 52 0.42 4.44 11.20
CA ARG A 52 -0.99 4.02 11.09
C ARG A 52 -1.16 2.68 10.39
N TRP A 53 -2.15 1.90 10.83
CA TRP A 53 -2.66 0.74 10.09
C TRP A 53 -3.60 1.19 8.98
N GLU A 54 -3.34 0.72 7.76
CA GLU A 54 -4.17 0.98 6.59
C GLU A 54 -4.69 -0.33 6.02
N ALA A 55 -5.97 -0.35 5.65
CA ALA A 55 -6.56 -1.48 4.96
C ALA A 55 -5.78 -1.77 3.67
N SER A 56 -5.29 -3.00 3.56
CA SER A 56 -4.53 -3.48 2.41
C SER A 56 -5.48 -3.80 1.28
N TRP A 57 -5.51 -2.94 0.27
CA TRP A 57 -6.07 -3.28 -1.04
C TRP A 57 -4.94 -3.35 -2.04
N LEU A 58 -4.69 -4.55 -2.56
CA LEU A 58 -3.71 -4.76 -3.62
C LEU A 58 -4.28 -4.22 -4.92
N VAL A 59 -3.90 -3.00 -5.28
CA VAL A 59 -4.26 -2.42 -6.59
C VAL A 59 -3.21 -2.85 -7.59
N HIS A 60 -3.57 -3.75 -8.50
CA HIS A 60 -2.72 -4.09 -9.63
C HIS A 60 -2.84 -3.00 -10.70
N ARG A 61 -1.70 -2.47 -11.14
CA ARG A 61 -1.65 -1.68 -12.38
C ARG A 61 -1.94 -2.64 -13.54
N VAL A 62 -3.15 -2.60 -14.06
CA VAL A 62 -3.46 -3.23 -15.34
C VAL A 62 -2.75 -2.44 -16.44
N GLN A 63 -1.90 -3.10 -17.23
CA GLN A 63 -1.43 -2.51 -18.48
C GLN A 63 -2.67 -2.30 -19.35
N ALA A 64 -2.85 -1.08 -19.87
CA ALA A 64 -3.88 -0.85 -20.88
C ALA A 64 -3.61 -1.83 -22.03
N ALA A 65 -4.51 -2.79 -22.23
CA ALA A 65 -4.44 -3.66 -23.40
C ALA A 65 -4.33 -2.74 -24.62
N HIS A 66 -3.22 -2.85 -25.35
CA HIS A 66 -2.99 -2.15 -26.59
C HIS A 66 -4.15 -2.49 -27.53
N LYS A 67 -5.09 -1.55 -27.72
CA LYS A 67 -6.14 -1.70 -28.72
C LYS A 67 -5.51 -1.39 -30.07
N ASP A 68 -4.86 -2.39 -30.66
CA ASP A 68 -4.76 -2.47 -32.11
C ASP A 68 -6.18 -2.68 -32.65
N ARG A 69 -6.87 -1.58 -32.93
CA ARG A 69 -8.07 -1.60 -33.76
C ARG A 69 -7.63 -1.33 -35.19
N HIS A 70 -7.04 -2.35 -35.82
CA HIS A 70 -7.10 -2.49 -37.27
C HIS A 70 -8.59 -2.68 -37.65
N LEU A 71 -9.29 -1.57 -37.87
CA LEU A 71 -10.48 -1.60 -38.70
C LEU A 71 -10.03 -1.38 -40.13
N GLN A 72 -9.97 -2.49 -40.86
CA GLN A 72 -10.28 -2.49 -42.29
C GLN A 72 -11.71 -1.95 -42.42
N GLU A 73 -11.86 -0.74 -42.96
CA GLU A 73 -13.11 -0.36 -43.63
C GLU A 73 -12.76 -0.02 -45.07
N ALA A 74 -13.23 -0.91 -45.94
CA ALA A 74 -13.29 -0.75 -47.37
C ALA A 74 -14.32 0.31 -47.74
N VAL A 75 -13.96 1.25 -48.62
CA VAL A 75 -14.84 1.87 -49.62
C VAL A 75 -14.00 2.16 -50.87
#